data_AF-A0A7X8C0C1-F1
#
_entry.id   AF-A0A7X8C0C1-F1
#
_cell.length_a   1.000
_cell.length_b   1.000
_cell.length_c   1.000
_cell.angle_alpha   90.00
_cell.angle_beta   90.00
_cell.angle_gamma   90.00
#
_symmetry.space_group_name_H-M   'P 1'
#
loop_
_entity.id
_entity.type
_entity.pdbx_description
1 polymer ?
#
loop_
_entity_poly.entity_id
_entity_poly.type
_entity_poly.pdbx_seq_one_letter_code
_entity_poly.pdbx_strand_id
1 'polypeptide(L)'
;MRKVLLLSVIFGLLFVGLNSPLEASKKAKTYKGGQIVSLDAVIKGEKDLQLTKDNAKKLVEEGSPLVFLYKKKIYFVLHEDGSFAFKKISNYAHLSKVAITGDMKRSKLGRIDYIIMQDIESFE
;
A
#
# COMPACT_ATOMS: atom_id res chain seq x y z
N MET A 1 62.66 3.19 -39.52
CA MET A 1 62.12 3.88 -38.33
C MET A 1 60.77 4.47 -38.70
N ARG A 2 59.70 3.66 -38.61
CA ARG A 2 58.67 3.71 -37.54
C ARG A 2 57.91 5.04 -37.49
N LYS A 3 56.86 5.20 -38.31
CA LYS A 3 55.62 5.95 -38.00
C LYS A 3 54.45 5.37 -38.79
N VAL A 4 53.99 4.18 -38.38
CA VAL A 4 52.66 3.66 -38.73
C VAL A 4 52.03 3.28 -37.41
N LEU A 5 51.10 4.10 -36.93
CA LEU A 5 50.12 3.78 -35.88
C LEU A 5 49.46 5.10 -35.47
N LEU A 6 48.21 5.30 -35.88
CA LEU A 6 47.14 5.93 -35.11
C LEU A 6 45.99 6.21 -36.09
N LEU A 7 45.09 5.24 -36.29
CA LEU A 7 43.71 5.50 -36.72
C LEU A 7 42.90 4.18 -36.69
N SER A 8 42.78 3.60 -35.50
CA SER A 8 41.85 2.50 -35.23
C SER A 8 41.37 2.52 -33.78
N VAL A 9 40.84 3.66 -33.32
CA VAL A 9 40.17 3.75 -32.02
C VAL A 9 38.97 4.71 -32.12
N ILE A 10 38.02 4.42 -33.01
CA ILE A 10 36.67 5.04 -32.98
C ILE A 10 35.65 3.98 -33.39
N PHE A 11 35.50 2.93 -32.57
CA PHE A 11 34.32 2.04 -32.64
C PHE A 11 34.07 1.35 -31.29
N GLY A 12 34.25 2.09 -30.19
CA GLY A 12 34.21 1.55 -28.82
C GLY A 12 33.74 2.57 -27.80
N LEU A 13 32.69 3.33 -28.10
CA LEU A 13 31.83 3.95 -27.10
C LEU A 13 30.51 3.19 -27.17
N LEU A 14 30.51 1.98 -26.61
CA LEU A 14 29.97 1.73 -25.27
C LEU A 14 28.49 2.08 -25.24
N PHE A 15 27.68 1.09 -25.59
CA PHE A 15 26.36 0.87 -25.02
C PHE A 15 26.49 0.92 -23.48
N VAL A 16 26.45 2.11 -22.91
CA VAL A 16 26.36 2.31 -21.47
C VAL A 16 24.89 2.23 -21.09
N GLY A 17 24.51 1.11 -20.48
CA GLY A 17 23.39 1.09 -19.54
C GLY A 17 22.02 0.73 -20.09
N LEU A 18 21.90 -0.40 -20.82
CA LEU A 18 20.69 -1.21 -20.68
C LEU A 18 20.91 -2.18 -19.50
N ASN A 19 19.84 -2.39 -18.72
CA ASN A 19 19.73 -3.26 -17.53
C ASN A 19 19.89 -2.54 -16.18
N SER A 20 19.05 -1.54 -15.92
CA SER A 20 18.38 -1.58 -14.61
C SER A 20 17.57 -2.89 -14.60
N PRO A 21 17.81 -3.85 -13.69
CA PRO A 21 16.84 -4.89 -13.47
C PRO A 21 15.55 -4.18 -13.09
N LEU A 22 14.50 -4.38 -13.89
CA LEU A 22 13.13 -4.15 -13.44
C LEU A 22 13.06 -4.80 -12.06
N GLU A 23 12.98 -3.99 -11.00
CA GLU A 23 12.79 -4.51 -9.65
C GLU A 23 11.59 -5.44 -9.76
N ALA A 24 11.84 -6.74 -9.55
CA ALA A 24 10.79 -7.73 -9.58
C ALA A 24 9.73 -7.27 -8.58
N SER A 25 8.60 -6.80 -9.11
CA SER A 25 7.46 -6.35 -8.31
C SER A 25 7.16 -7.47 -7.33
N LYS A 26 7.44 -7.21 -6.05
CA LYS A 26 7.28 -8.19 -4.99
C LYS A 26 5.81 -8.60 -5.04
N LYS A 27 5.54 -9.88 -5.36
CA LYS A 27 4.18 -10.36 -5.59
C LYS A 27 3.28 -9.96 -4.41
N ALA A 28 2.21 -9.24 -4.70
CA ALA A 28 1.30 -8.72 -3.67
C ALA A 28 0.79 -9.84 -2.76
N LYS A 29 0.64 -9.50 -1.48
CA LYS A 29 0.23 -10.46 -0.44
C LYS A 29 -1.19 -10.16 0.01
N THR A 30 -1.95 -11.22 0.28
CA THR A 30 -3.29 -11.12 0.88
C THR A 30 -3.23 -11.19 2.40
N TYR A 31 -3.87 -10.23 3.06
CA TYR A 31 -4.01 -10.10 4.51
C TYR A 31 -5.46 -10.41 4.90
N LYS A 32 -5.72 -11.67 5.25
CA LYS A 32 -7.07 -12.20 5.53
C LYS A 32 -7.50 -12.00 6.98
N GLY A 33 -8.77 -11.68 7.19
CA GLY A 33 -9.39 -11.64 8.52
C GLY A 33 -9.03 -10.41 9.35
N GLY A 34 -8.79 -9.27 8.70
CA GLY A 34 -8.74 -7.99 9.40
C GLY A 34 -10.08 -7.27 9.35
N GLN A 35 -10.17 -6.12 10.01
CA GLN A 35 -11.41 -5.34 10.14
C GLN A 35 -11.16 -3.89 9.71
N ILE A 36 -12.15 -3.24 9.08
CA ILE A 36 -12.10 -1.80 8.82
C ILE A 36 -12.70 -1.07 10.02
N VAL A 37 -11.95 -0.14 10.59
CA VAL A 37 -12.32 0.54 11.83
C VAL A 37 -12.02 2.04 11.73
N SER A 38 -12.67 2.84 12.59
CA SER A 38 -12.29 4.24 12.80
C SER A 38 -10.96 4.30 13.55
N LEU A 39 -10.02 5.11 13.07
CA LEU A 39 -8.76 5.32 13.78
C LEU A 39 -8.98 5.93 15.17
N ASP A 40 -9.94 6.86 15.28
CA ASP A 40 -10.26 7.56 16.53
C ASP A 40 -10.80 6.58 17.60
N ALA A 41 -11.71 5.68 17.22
CA ALA A 41 -12.24 4.65 18.12
C ALA A 41 -11.12 3.72 18.66
N VAL A 42 -10.17 3.34 17.81
CA VAL A 42 -9.01 2.54 18.21
C VAL A 42 -8.11 3.30 19.19
N ILE A 43 -7.84 4.58 18.93
CA ILE A 43 -7.01 5.43 19.81
C ILE A 43 -7.69 5.64 21.17
N LYS A 44 -9.02 5.82 21.18
CA LYS A 44 -9.82 5.97 22.41
C LYS A 44 -10.01 4.67 23.20
N GLY A 45 -9.64 3.52 22.62
CA GLY A 45 -9.80 2.22 23.26
C GLY A 45 -11.27 1.79 23.36
N GLU A 46 -12.09 2.16 22.39
CA GLU A 46 -13.49 1.73 22.33
C GLU A 46 -13.59 0.21 22.20
N LYS A 47 -14.59 -0.37 22.86
CA LYS A 47 -14.78 -1.83 22.88
C LYS A 47 -15.48 -2.36 21.63
N ASP A 48 -16.37 -1.55 21.06
CA ASP A 48 -17.09 -1.88 19.84
C ASP A 48 -16.49 -1.07 18.68
N LEU A 49 -15.78 -1.77 17.81
CA LEU A 49 -15.15 -1.18 16.63
C LEU A 49 -15.96 -1.46 15.36
N GLN A 50 -17.08 -2.17 15.46
CA GLN A 50 -17.89 -2.54 14.31
C GLN A 50 -18.63 -1.31 13.78
N LEU A 51 -18.41 -0.98 12.51
CA LEU A 51 -19.12 0.09 11.84
C LEU A 51 -20.30 -0.46 11.07
N THR A 52 -21.34 0.35 10.91
CA THR A 52 -22.33 0.15 9.84
C THR A 52 -21.80 0.79 8.56
N LYS A 53 -22.37 0.39 7.41
CA LYS A 53 -21.97 0.95 6.10
C LYS A 53 -22.20 2.46 6.04
N ASP A 54 -23.31 2.93 6.60
CA ASP A 54 -23.68 4.35 6.57
C ASP A 54 -22.83 5.18 7.53
N ASN A 55 -22.56 4.67 8.74
CA ASN A 55 -21.66 5.34 9.68
C ASN A 55 -20.25 5.44 9.11
N ALA A 56 -19.74 4.38 8.47
CA ALA A 56 -18.42 4.41 7.86
C ALA A 56 -18.32 5.45 6.73
N LYS A 57 -19.36 5.58 5.89
CA LYS A 57 -19.39 6.63 4.85
C LYS A 57 -19.43 8.02 5.44
N LYS A 58 -20.27 8.25 6.44
CA LYS A 58 -20.38 9.54 7.14
C LYS A 58 -19.05 9.95 7.76
N LEU A 59 -18.36 9.04 8.42
CA LEU A 59 -17.03 9.29 8.98
C LEU A 59 -16.05 9.76 7.89
N VAL A 60 -16.04 9.12 6.73
CA VAL A 60 -15.16 9.52 5.62
C VAL A 60 -15.52 10.90 5.07
N GLU A 61 -16.81 11.22 4.96
CA GLU A 61 -17.31 12.54 4.53
C GLU A 61 -16.92 13.65 5.52
N GLU A 62 -16.90 13.34 6.82
CA GLU A 62 -16.45 14.23 7.89
C GLU A 62 -14.92 14.31 8.02
N GLY A 63 -14.17 13.61 7.16
CA GLY A 63 -12.71 13.61 7.17
C GLY A 63 -12.08 12.69 8.23
N SER A 64 -12.87 11.84 8.88
CA SER A 64 -12.38 10.87 9.86
C SER A 64 -11.68 9.69 9.18
N PRO A 65 -10.42 9.39 9.54
CA PRO A 65 -9.67 8.30 8.91
C PRO A 65 -10.25 6.91 9.23
N LEU A 66 -10.42 6.11 8.18
CA LEU A 66 -10.66 4.68 8.31
C LEU A 66 -9.37 3.89 8.07
N VAL A 67 -9.15 2.85 8.87
CA VAL A 67 -7.92 2.05 8.84
C VAL A 67 -8.24 0.56 8.86
N PHE A 68 -7.28 -0.24 8.39
CA PHE A 68 -7.37 -1.70 8.45
C PHE A 68 -6.66 -2.21 9.71
N LEU A 69 -7.43 -2.78 10.63
CA LEU A 69 -6.93 -3.43 11.84
C LEU A 69 -6.65 -4.90 11.54
N TYR A 70 -5.38 -5.30 11.56
CA TYR A 70 -4.97 -6.67 11.28
C TYR A 70 -3.91 -7.13 12.27
N LYS A 71 -4.15 -8.28 12.94
CA LYS A 71 -3.26 -8.83 13.97
C LYS A 71 -2.84 -7.79 15.03
N LYS A 72 -3.81 -6.99 15.50
CA LYS A 72 -3.62 -5.91 16.48
C LYS A 72 -2.71 -4.76 16.01
N LYS A 73 -2.47 -4.64 14.70
CA LYS A 73 -1.74 -3.52 14.09
C LYS A 73 -2.66 -2.72 13.18
N ILE A 74 -2.45 -1.41 13.17
CA ILE A 74 -3.19 -0.47 12.36
C ILE A 74 -2.43 -0.27 11.04
N TYR A 75 -3.13 -0.40 9.93
CA TYR A 75 -2.61 -0.12 8.60
C TYR A 75 -3.45 0.95 7.92
N PHE A 76 -2.80 2.01 7.45
CA PHE A 76 -3.43 2.90 6.48
C PHE A 76 -3.55 2.18 5.15
N VAL A 77 -4.67 2.35 4.45
CA VAL A 77 -4.88 1.74 3.14
C VAL A 77 -4.77 2.83 2.08
N LEU A 78 -3.87 2.65 1.14
CA LEU A 78 -3.64 3.55 0.03
C LEU A 78 -4.05 2.88 -1.28
N HIS A 79 -4.46 3.69 -2.24
CA HIS A 79 -4.53 3.30 -3.65
C HIS A 79 -3.12 3.18 -4.24
N GLU A 80 -3.02 2.59 -5.44
CA GLU A 80 -1.74 2.48 -6.17
C GLU A 80 -1.10 3.84 -6.49
N ASP A 81 -1.93 4.89 -6.63
CA ASP A 81 -1.50 6.28 -6.83
C ASP A 81 -1.01 6.97 -5.52
N GLY A 82 -1.09 6.29 -4.39
CA GLY A 82 -0.67 6.79 -3.07
C GLY A 82 -1.73 7.60 -2.32
N SER A 83 -2.91 7.82 -2.89
CA SER A 83 -4.03 8.48 -2.21
C SER A 83 -4.68 7.56 -1.16
N PHE A 84 -5.33 8.13 -0.14
CA PHE A 84 -6.01 7.35 0.89
C PHE A 84 -7.27 6.65 0.35
N ALA A 85 -7.39 5.35 0.62
CA ALA A 85 -8.49 4.53 0.13
C ALA A 85 -9.73 4.52 1.03
N PHE A 86 -9.91 5.52 1.89
CA PHE A 86 -10.98 5.57 2.90
C PHE A 86 -12.38 5.35 2.31
N LYS A 87 -12.66 6.01 1.18
CA LYS A 87 -13.95 5.88 0.48
C LYS A 87 -14.17 4.49 -0.11
N LYS A 88 -13.11 3.81 -0.57
CA LYS A 88 -13.22 2.44 -1.10
C LYS A 88 -13.47 1.45 0.05
N ILE A 89 -12.68 1.52 1.12
CA ILE A 89 -12.77 0.58 2.25
C ILE A 89 -14.01 0.80 3.13
N SER A 90 -14.61 2.01 3.16
CA SER A 90 -15.84 2.26 3.92
C SER A 90 -17.01 1.39 3.46
N ASN A 91 -17.04 0.99 2.18
CA ASN A 91 -18.06 0.09 1.65
C ASN A 91 -18.00 -1.32 2.27
N TYR A 92 -16.86 -1.70 2.84
CA TYR A 92 -16.61 -3.01 3.44
C TYR A 92 -16.64 -2.97 4.98
N ALA A 93 -16.81 -1.79 5.59
CA ALA A 93 -16.69 -1.63 7.05
C ALA A 93 -17.81 -2.27 7.87
N HIS A 94 -18.93 -2.61 7.21
CA HIS A 94 -20.03 -3.37 7.81
C HIS A 94 -19.74 -4.88 7.93
N LEU A 95 -18.68 -5.36 7.27
CA LEU A 95 -18.26 -6.74 7.38
C LEU A 95 -17.41 -6.91 8.64
N SER A 96 -17.62 -8.00 9.37
CA SER A 96 -16.84 -8.35 10.55
C SER A 96 -15.38 -8.61 10.20
N LYS A 97 -15.13 -9.15 9.01
CA LYS A 97 -13.82 -9.47 8.48
C LYS A 97 -13.74 -9.22 6.98
N VAL A 98 -12.56 -8.78 6.56
CA VAL A 98 -12.20 -8.55 5.16
C VAL A 98 -10.81 -9.10 4.88
N ALA A 99 -10.51 -9.30 3.60
CA ALA A 99 -9.16 -9.56 3.13
C ALA A 99 -8.71 -8.42 2.20
N ILE A 100 -7.50 -7.91 2.42
CA ILE A 100 -6.87 -6.92 1.54
C ILE A 100 -5.69 -7.57 0.83
N THR A 101 -5.64 -7.49 -0.49
CA THR A 101 -4.48 -7.88 -1.30
C THR A 101 -3.68 -6.65 -1.66
N GLY A 102 -2.38 -6.66 -1.37
CA GLY A 102 -1.51 -5.52 -1.69
C GLY A 102 -0.12 -5.61 -1.08
N ASP A 103 0.59 -4.49 -1.17
CA ASP A 103 1.95 -4.35 -0.66
C ASP A 103 1.98 -3.61 0.67
N MET A 104 2.36 -4.33 1.72
CA MET A 104 2.61 -3.72 3.02
C MET A 104 3.95 -3.00 2.97
N LYS A 105 3.91 -1.71 3.33
CA LYS A 105 5.07 -0.84 3.43
C LYS A 105 5.03 -0.12 4.76
N ARG A 106 6.16 0.51 5.08
CA ARG A 106 6.34 1.37 6.22
C ARG A 106 6.81 2.72 5.74
N SER A 107 6.33 3.79 6.36
CA SER A 107 6.75 5.14 5.98
C SER A 107 8.26 5.30 6.16
N LYS A 108 8.87 6.22 5.40
CA LYS A 108 10.32 6.48 5.48
C LYS A 108 10.79 6.84 6.90
N LEU A 109 9.90 7.41 7.70
CA LEU A 109 10.14 7.77 9.10
C LEU A 109 9.92 6.61 10.08
N GLY A 110 9.48 5.45 9.60
CA GLY A 110 9.32 4.23 10.40
C GLY A 110 8.06 4.16 11.28
N ARG A 111 7.21 5.21 11.26
CA ARG A 111 6.13 5.37 12.26
C ARG A 111 4.76 4.89 11.80
N ILE A 112 4.56 4.72 10.50
CA ILE A 112 3.25 4.41 9.93
C ILE A 112 3.39 3.19 9.04
N ASP A 113 2.67 2.14 9.40
CA ASP A 113 2.48 0.97 8.55
C ASP A 113 1.29 1.23 7.62
N TYR A 114 1.44 0.91 6.34
CA TYR A 114 0.41 1.09 5.33
C TYR A 114 0.41 -0.05 4.32
N ILE A 115 -0.71 -0.24 3.65
CA ILE A 115 -0.88 -1.21 2.57
C ILE A 115 -1.26 -0.43 1.31
N ILE A 116 -0.46 -0.59 0.25
CA ILE A 116 -0.86 -0.18 -1.11
C ILE A 116 -1.78 -1.29 -1.63
N MET A 117 -3.08 -1.02 -1.60
CA MET A 117 -4.12 -1.99 -1.89
C MET A 117 -4.35 -2.10 -3.39
N GLN A 118 -4.33 -3.36 -3.85
CA GLN A 118 -4.78 -3.75 -5.18
C GLN A 118 -6.26 -4.13 -5.11
N ASP A 119 -6.61 -4.98 -4.15
CA ASP A 119 -7.97 -5.49 -4.02
C ASP A 119 -8.43 -5.66 -2.56
N ILE A 120 -9.74 -5.67 -2.36
CA ILE A 120 -10.41 -5.91 -1.09
C ILE A 120 -11.66 -6.77 -1.31
N GLU A 121 -11.79 -7.83 -0.51
CA GLU A 121 -12.88 -8.78 -0.58
C GLU A 121 -13.46 -9.06 0.81
N SER A 122 -14.71 -9.52 0.86
CA SER A 122 -15.29 -10.09 2.07
C SER A 122 -14.53 -11.35 2.47
N PHE A 123 -14.32 -11.55 3.77
CA PHE A 123 -13.68 -12.75 4.30
C PHE A 123 -14.56 -13.32 5.42
N GLU A 124 -15.06 -14.54 5.26
CA GLU A 124 -15.85 -15.25 6.27
C GLU A 124 -14.96 -15.85 7.39
#